data_AF-C6TDZ6-F1
#
_entry.id   AF-C6TDZ6-F1
#
_cell.length_a   1.000
_cell.length_b   1.000
_cell.length_c   1.000
_cell.angle_alpha   90.00
_cell.angle_beta   90.00
_cell.angle_gamma   90.00
#
_symmetry.space_group_name_H-M   'P 1'
#
loop_
_entity.id
_entity.type
_entity.pdbx_description
1 polymer ?
#
loop_
_entity_poly.entity_id
_entity_poly.type
_entity_poly.pdbx_seq_one_letter_code
_entity_poly.pdbx_strand_id
1 'polypeptide(L)'
;MLAQFLWSNASSMFNSSPSNVPRLVLPEELFLNIATVVGGKVNMGLRFLQDAACGGNLKQFLIVVGCLFAGAVIGSWCNFISVIYIGFVAAHTLPVLYEKYEDEVDNFVYKVFGQMQNQYRNLDASVLSKIPKGKGKKHE
;
A
#
# COMPACT_ATOMS: atom_id res chain seq x y z
N MET A 1 -0.13 -10.86 -16.99
CA MET A 1 -0.18 -10.61 -18.44
C MET A 1 -0.32 -9.12 -18.77
N LEU A 2 -1.39 -8.43 -18.36
CA LEU A 2 -1.58 -6.99 -18.63
C LEU A 2 -0.50 -6.09 -18.01
N ALA A 3 -0.03 -6.41 -16.80
CA ALA A 3 1.06 -5.67 -16.16
C ALA A 3 2.38 -5.73 -16.97
N GLN A 4 2.71 -6.89 -17.52
CA GLN A 4 3.90 -7.06 -18.39
C GLN A 4 3.71 -6.34 -19.73
N PHE A 5 2.49 -6.35 -20.27
CA PHE A 5 2.16 -5.65 -21.51
C PHE A 5 2.24 -4.13 -21.34
N LEU A 6 1.66 -3.59 -20.25
CA LEU A 6 1.75 -2.18 -19.89
C LEU A 6 3.19 -1.77 -19.60
N TRP A 7 3.96 -2.60 -18.88
CA TRP A 7 5.38 -2.35 -18.63
C TRP A 7 6.21 -2.32 -19.92
N SER A 8 5.97 -3.26 -20.84
CA SER A 8 6.66 -3.33 -22.13
C SER A 8 6.31 -2.16 -23.06
N ASN A 9 5.08 -1.64 -22.98
CA ASN A 9 4.65 -0.51 -23.78
C ASN A 9 5.12 0.82 -23.16
N ALA A 10 5.06 0.94 -21.83
CA ALA A 10 5.58 2.08 -21.07
C ALA A 10 7.11 2.17 -21.16
N SER A 11 7.84 1.05 -21.19
CA SER A 11 9.30 1.05 -21.39
C SER A 11 9.69 1.57 -22.78
N SER A 12 8.83 1.34 -23.78
CA SER A 12 9.04 1.89 -25.13
C SER A 12 8.83 3.41 -25.18
N MET A 13 7.95 3.96 -24.32
CA MET A 13 7.75 5.41 -24.19
C MET A 13 8.81 6.07 -23.29
N PHE A 14 9.29 5.34 -22.26
CA PHE A 14 10.43 5.73 -21.44
C PHE A 14 11.76 5.35 -22.09
N ASN A 15 11.83 5.34 -23.43
CA ASN A 15 13.08 5.21 -24.19
C ASN A 15 13.84 6.55 -24.18
N SER A 16 13.93 7.17 -23.00
CA SER A 16 14.91 8.22 -22.74
C SER A 16 16.28 7.58 -22.86
N SER A 17 17.16 8.24 -23.61
CA SER A 17 18.55 7.88 -23.88
C SER A 17 19.24 7.19 -22.69
N PRO A 18 20.21 6.27 -22.91
CA PRO A 18 20.88 5.54 -21.85
C PRO A 18 21.66 6.51 -20.95
N SER A 19 20.94 7.11 -20.00
CA SER A 19 21.47 7.97 -18.96
C SER A 19 22.17 7.04 -17.99
N ASN A 20 23.42 7.35 -17.69
CA ASN A 20 24.25 6.65 -16.72
C ASN A 20 23.53 6.62 -15.37
N VAL A 21 22.71 5.60 -15.17
CA VAL A 21 22.11 5.26 -13.89
C VAL A 21 23.26 5.06 -12.92
N PRO A 22 23.34 5.82 -11.80
CA PRO A 22 24.31 5.53 -10.77
C PRO A 22 24.06 4.09 -10.37
N ARG A 23 25.04 3.21 -10.63
CA ARG A 23 24.98 1.83 -10.14
C ARG A 23 24.89 1.94 -8.63
N LEU A 24 23.69 1.82 -8.08
CA LEU A 24 23.51 1.38 -6.70
C LEU A 24 24.06 -0.04 -6.67
N VAL A 25 25.38 -0.15 -6.50
CA VAL A 25 26.02 -1.38 -6.06
C VAL A 25 25.58 -1.53 -4.61
N LEU A 26 24.37 -2.05 -4.42
CA LEU A 26 23.92 -2.48 -3.11
C LEU A 26 24.87 -3.62 -2.71
N PRO A 27 25.55 -3.51 -1.56
CA PRO A 27 26.44 -4.55 -1.07
C PRO A 27 25.73 -5.90 -1.11
N GLU A 28 26.37 -6.90 -1.70
CA GLU A 28 25.83 -8.25 -1.83
C GLU A 28 25.45 -8.82 -0.46
N GLU A 29 26.20 -8.45 0.57
CA GLU A 29 25.93 -8.69 1.99
C GLU A 29 24.60 -8.12 2.49
N LEU A 30 24.15 -6.95 2.03
CA LEU A 30 22.83 -6.41 2.41
C LEU A 30 21.71 -7.23 1.76
N PHE A 31 21.86 -7.59 0.49
CA PHE A 31 20.89 -8.43 -0.19
C PHE A 31 20.81 -9.83 0.42
N LEU A 32 21.95 -10.44 0.72
CA LEU A 32 22.02 -11.75 1.36
C LEU A 32 21.45 -11.71 2.78
N ASN A 33 21.71 -10.66 3.55
CA ASN A 33 21.14 -10.50 4.89
C ASN A 33 19.61 -10.29 4.84
N ILE A 34 19.13 -9.43 3.95
CA ILE A 34 17.68 -9.23 3.76
C ILE A 34 17.03 -10.53 3.26
N ALA A 35 17.64 -11.21 2.29
CA ALA A 35 17.11 -12.46 1.73
C ALA A 35 17.10 -13.59 2.76
N THR A 36 18.11 -13.69 3.63
CA THR A 36 18.13 -14.71 4.69
C THR A 36 17.13 -14.40 5.80
N VAL A 37 16.98 -13.14 6.20
CA VAL A 37 15.99 -12.72 7.21
C VAL A 37 14.55 -12.88 6.69
N VAL A 38 14.29 -12.46 5.45
CA VAL A 38 12.97 -12.58 4.82
C VAL A 38 12.67 -14.05 4.52
N GLY A 39 13.63 -14.77 3.92
CA GLY A 39 13.51 -16.19 3.61
C GLY A 39 13.27 -17.03 4.85
N GLY A 40 13.96 -16.73 5.96
CA GLY A 40 13.73 -17.38 7.26
C GLY A 40 12.32 -17.15 7.78
N LYS A 41 11.82 -15.92 7.72
CA LYS A 41 10.42 -15.60 8.12
C LYS A 41 9.38 -16.28 7.23
N VAL A 42 9.60 -16.29 5.92
CA VAL A 42 8.70 -16.93 4.95
C VAL A 42 8.68 -18.45 5.16
N ASN A 43 9.83 -19.07 5.33
CA ASN A 43 9.93 -20.51 5.58
C ASN A 43 9.26 -20.90 6.91
N MET A 44 9.37 -20.05 7.95
CA MET A 44 8.65 -20.25 9.21
C MET A 44 7.12 -20.15 9.03
N GLY A 45 6.65 -19.16 8.26
CA GLY A 45 5.23 -19.03 7.92
C GLY A 45 4.69 -20.22 7.11
N LEU A 46 5.46 -20.70 6.12
CA LEU A 46 5.13 -21.89 5.33
C LEU A 46 5.10 -23.15 6.19
N ARG A 47 6.04 -23.31 7.12
CA ARG A 47 6.06 -24.43 8.06
C ARG A 47 4.85 -24.40 9.00
N PHE A 48 4.43 -23.22 9.45
CA PHE A 48 3.21 -23.04 10.23
C PHE A 48 1.95 -23.38 9.43
N LEU A 49 1.88 -22.97 8.17
CA LEU A 49 0.79 -23.33 7.25
C LEU A 49 0.74 -24.85 6.99
N GLN A 50 1.89 -25.47 6.81
CA GLN A 50 2.01 -26.92 6.62
C GLN A 50 1.59 -27.70 7.86
N ASP A 51 1.99 -27.24 9.05
CA ASP A 51 1.60 -27.83 10.34
C ASP A 51 0.07 -27.71 10.56
N ALA A 52 -0.52 -26.56 10.22
CA ALA A 52 -1.97 -26.36 10.25
C ALA A 52 -2.74 -27.23 9.22
N ALA A 53 -2.11 -27.59 8.09
CA ALA A 53 -2.74 -28.40 7.03
C ALA A 53 -2.64 -29.91 7.29
N CYS A 54 -1.54 -30.40 7.87
CA CYS A 54 -1.31 -31.84 8.07
C CYS A 54 -1.93 -32.41 9.36
N GLY A 55 -2.42 -31.59 10.29
CA GLY A 55 -3.13 -32.08 11.48
C GLY A 55 -2.90 -31.31 12.78
N GLY A 56 -2.15 -30.21 12.76
CA GLY A 56 -1.98 -29.33 13.91
C GLY A 56 -3.28 -28.58 14.23
N ASN A 57 -3.92 -28.93 15.35
CA ASN A 57 -5.02 -28.24 16.01
C ASN A 57 -6.06 -27.57 15.10
N LEU A 58 -7.27 -28.13 15.01
CA LEU A 58 -8.42 -27.59 14.26
C LEU A 58 -8.66 -26.07 14.45
N LYS A 59 -8.34 -25.53 15.65
CA LYS A 59 -8.39 -24.09 15.94
C LYS A 59 -7.40 -23.27 15.11
N GLN A 60 -6.15 -23.71 14.93
CA GLN A 60 -5.16 -23.02 14.10
C GLN A 60 -5.57 -23.04 12.63
N PHE A 61 -6.12 -24.15 12.14
CA PHE A 61 -6.65 -24.25 10.78
C PHE A 61 -7.77 -23.23 10.54
N LEU A 62 -8.76 -23.13 11.44
CA LEU A 62 -9.85 -22.15 11.34
C LEU A 62 -9.34 -20.70 11.36
N ILE A 63 -8.33 -20.39 12.18
CA ILE A 63 -7.71 -19.05 12.21
C ILE A 63 -7.02 -18.77 10.87
N VAL A 64 -6.25 -19.71 10.33
CA VAL A 64 -5.56 -19.56 9.04
C VAL A 64 -6.57 -19.36 7.91
N VAL A 65 -7.62 -20.18 7.86
CA VAL A 65 -8.70 -20.04 6.87
C VAL A 65 -9.40 -18.70 7.01
N GLY A 66 -9.70 -18.25 8.23
CA GLY A 66 -10.29 -16.93 8.49
C GLY A 66 -9.41 -15.77 8.03
N CYS A 67 -8.11 -15.81 8.33
CA CYS A 67 -7.14 -14.82 7.87
C CYS A 67 -7.02 -14.80 6.35
N LEU A 68 -6.94 -15.98 5.72
CA LEU A 68 -6.84 -16.10 4.27
C LEU A 68 -8.12 -15.63 3.58
N PHE A 69 -9.29 -15.94 4.15
CA PHE A 69 -10.58 -15.45 3.69
C PHE A 69 -10.69 -13.93 3.82
N ALA A 70 -10.30 -13.35 4.96
CA ALA A 70 -10.25 -11.90 5.12
C ALA A 70 -9.31 -11.24 4.11
N GLY A 71 -8.12 -11.83 3.90
CA GLY A 71 -7.18 -11.40 2.87
C GLY A 71 -7.77 -11.51 1.46
N ALA A 72 -8.55 -12.56 1.18
CA ALA A 72 -9.23 -12.73 -0.10
C ALA A 72 -10.39 -11.74 -0.30
N VAL A 73 -11.13 -11.39 0.75
CA VAL A 73 -12.17 -10.34 0.71
C VAL A 73 -11.52 -8.98 0.48
N ILE A 74 -10.46 -8.65 1.22
CA ILE A 74 -9.69 -7.42 1.05
C ILE A 74 -9.03 -7.37 -0.34
N GLY A 75 -8.50 -8.50 -0.83
CA GLY A 75 -7.91 -8.63 -2.17
C GLY A 75 -8.95 -8.59 -3.28
N SER A 76 -10.16 -9.11 -3.05
CA SER A 76 -11.31 -8.92 -3.93
C SER A 76 -11.74 -7.45 -3.97
N TRP A 77 -11.51 -6.72 -2.88
CA TRP A 77 -11.67 -5.28 -2.81
C TRP A 77 -10.46 -4.51 -3.35
N CYS A 78 -9.39 -5.17 -3.77
CA CYS A 78 -8.40 -4.58 -4.69
C CYS A 78 -8.97 -4.56 -6.12
N ASN A 79 -10.17 -3.99 -6.27
CA ASN A 79 -10.51 -2.74 -6.96
C ASN A 79 -9.34 -1.94 -7.58
N PHE A 80 -8.22 -2.52 -8.00
CA PHE A 80 -7.14 -1.77 -8.64
C PHE A 80 -7.58 -1.34 -10.04
N ILE A 81 -8.20 -2.27 -10.78
CA ILE A 81 -8.82 -1.97 -12.08
C ILE A 81 -9.98 -0.99 -11.92
N SER A 82 -10.83 -1.19 -10.92
CA SER A 82 -11.99 -0.33 -10.72
C SER A 82 -11.60 1.05 -10.14
N VAL A 83 -10.54 1.18 -9.34
CA VAL A 83 -9.93 2.47 -8.94
C VAL A 83 -9.25 3.15 -10.13
N ILE A 84 -8.54 2.41 -10.99
CA ILE A 84 -7.99 2.97 -12.24
C ILE A 84 -9.13 3.45 -13.13
N TYR A 85 -10.20 2.68 -13.25
CA TYR A 85 -11.37 3.03 -14.06
C TYR A 85 -12.06 4.27 -13.51
N ILE A 86 -12.36 4.33 -12.21
CA ILE A 86 -12.93 5.51 -11.57
C ILE A 86 -11.97 6.70 -11.71
N GLY A 87 -10.66 6.50 -11.54
CA GLY A 87 -9.66 7.54 -11.71
C GLY A 87 -9.62 8.10 -13.14
N PHE A 88 -9.73 7.24 -14.15
CA PHE A 88 -9.75 7.63 -15.55
C PHE A 88 -11.05 8.37 -15.91
N VAL A 89 -12.20 7.84 -15.47
CA VAL A 89 -13.50 8.49 -15.64
C VAL A 89 -13.52 9.84 -14.93
N ALA A 90 -13.01 9.91 -13.70
CA ALA A 90 -12.90 11.13 -12.93
C ALA A 90 -11.96 12.12 -13.62
N ALA A 91 -10.79 11.72 -14.11
CA ALA A 91 -9.86 12.61 -14.80
C ALA A 91 -10.46 13.28 -16.05
N HIS A 92 -11.40 12.63 -16.73
CA HIS A 92 -12.13 13.22 -17.87
C HIS A 92 -13.39 13.98 -17.45
N THR A 93 -14.07 13.56 -16.38
CA THR A 93 -15.35 14.14 -15.96
C THR A 93 -15.16 15.34 -15.02
N LEU A 94 -14.15 15.29 -14.14
CA LEU A 94 -13.82 16.35 -13.18
C LEU A 94 -13.58 17.71 -13.85
N PRO A 95 -12.80 17.83 -14.96
CA PRO A 95 -12.54 19.14 -15.56
C PRO A 95 -13.82 19.80 -16.07
N VAL A 96 -14.67 19.03 -16.75
CA VAL A 96 -15.95 19.52 -17.31
C VAL A 96 -16.95 19.86 -16.20
N LEU A 97 -16.94 19.08 -15.12
CA LEU A 97 -17.79 19.34 -13.97
C LEU A 97 -17.33 20.59 -13.21
N TYR A 98 -16.01 20.77 -13.06
CA TYR A 98 -15.42 21.91 -12.38
C TYR A 98 -15.69 23.21 -13.14
N GLU A 99 -15.51 23.22 -14.46
CA GLU A 99 -15.79 24.40 -15.29
C GLU A 99 -17.26 24.86 -15.22
N LYS A 100 -18.19 23.94 -14.94
CA LYS A 100 -19.63 24.23 -14.88
C LYS A 100 -20.15 24.52 -13.47
N TYR A 101 -19.50 24.01 -12.43
CA TYR A 101 -19.98 24.07 -11.04
C TYR A 101 -18.86 24.44 -10.05
N GLU A 102 -17.91 25.27 -10.49
CA GLU A 102 -16.71 25.66 -9.75
C GLU A 102 -17.00 26.03 -8.29
N ASP A 103 -17.92 26.99 -8.07
CA ASP A 103 -18.27 27.48 -6.72
C ASP A 103 -18.87 26.39 -5.82
N GLU A 104 -19.64 25.46 -6.38
CA GLU A 104 -20.34 24.42 -5.62
C GLU A 104 -19.41 23.26 -5.26
N VAL A 105 -18.51 22.91 -6.18
CA VAL A 105 -17.45 21.91 -5.95
C VAL A 105 -16.46 22.46 -4.92
N ASP A 106 -16.04 23.71 -5.04
CA ASP A 106 -15.04 24.30 -4.15
C ASP A 106 -15.59 24.43 -2.72
N ASN A 107 -16.84 24.87 -2.55
CA ASN A 107 -17.51 24.89 -1.24
C ASN A 107 -17.60 23.49 -0.62
N PHE A 108 -17.98 22.48 -1.41
CA PHE A 108 -18.03 21.10 -0.95
C PHE A 108 -16.64 20.59 -0.51
N VAL A 109 -15.60 20.84 -1.31
CA VAL A 109 -14.22 20.45 -1.02
C VAL A 109 -13.75 21.11 0.27
N TYR A 110 -13.92 22.43 0.42
CA TYR A 110 -13.53 23.13 1.65
C TYR A 110 -14.26 22.60 2.89
N LYS A 111 -15.55 22.31 2.78
CA LYS A 111 -16.34 21.77 3.89
C LYS A 111 -15.87 20.38 4.31
N VAL A 112 -15.64 19.49 3.34
CA VAL A 112 -15.14 18.13 3.59
C VAL A 112 -13.72 18.16 4.13
N PHE A 113 -12.83 18.95 3.53
CA PHE A 113 -11.44 19.06 3.95
C PHE A 113 -11.31 19.66 5.34
N GLY A 114 -12.12 20.68 5.66
CA GLY A 114 -12.22 21.25 7.01
C GLY A 114 -12.67 20.23 8.05
N GLN A 115 -13.69 19.41 7.74
CA GLN A 115 -14.15 18.35 8.64
C GLN A 115 -13.08 17.27 8.85
N MET A 116 -12.43 16.82 7.77
CA MET A 116 -11.34 15.84 7.82
C MET A 116 -10.15 16.35 8.65
N GLN A 117 -9.72 17.59 8.43
CA GLN A 117 -8.62 18.21 9.18
C GLN A 117 -8.97 18.33 10.66
N ASN A 118 -10.21 18.69 10.99
CA ASN A 118 -10.68 18.77 12.37
C ASN A 118 -10.70 17.40 13.05
N GLN A 119 -11.19 16.37 12.35
CA GLN A 119 -11.15 14.99 12.87
C GLN A 119 -9.71 14.48 13.02
N TYR A 120 -8.83 14.77 12.06
CA TYR A 120 -7.43 14.38 12.14
C TYR A 120 -6.72 15.05 13.31
N ARG A 121 -6.94 16.36 13.52
CA ARG A 121 -6.43 17.08 14.71
C ARG A 121 -6.95 16.47 16.01
N ASN A 122 -8.21 16.08 16.07
CA ASN A 122 -8.77 15.44 17.26
C ASN A 122 -8.17 14.06 17.50
N LEU A 123 -7.93 13.27 16.45
CA LEU A 123 -7.27 11.97 16.55
C LEU A 123 -5.79 12.11 16.94
N ASP A 124 -5.07 13.05 16.35
CA ASP A 124 -3.67 13.34 16.70
C ASP A 124 -3.55 13.81 18.15
N ALA A 125 -4.39 14.76 18.55
CA ALA A 125 -4.42 15.29 19.91
C ALA A 125 -4.93 14.26 20.94
N SER A 126 -5.78 13.30 20.57
CA SER A 126 -6.34 12.34 21.53
C SER A 126 -5.60 11.00 21.58
N VAL A 127 -5.00 10.57 20.46
CA VAL A 127 -4.36 9.26 20.30
C VAL A 127 -2.85 9.40 20.17
N LEU A 128 -2.35 10.20 19.22
CA LEU A 128 -0.91 10.32 18.96
C LEU A 128 -0.17 11.09 20.06
N SER A 129 -0.82 12.08 20.68
CA SER A 129 -0.25 12.83 21.81
C SER A 129 -0.09 11.99 23.08
N LYS A 130 -0.91 10.93 23.24
CA LYS A 130 -0.86 10.00 24.37
C LYS A 130 0.18 8.90 24.18
N ILE A 131 0.72 8.74 22.98
CA ILE A 131 1.82 7.83 22.73
C ILE A 131 3.10 8.52 23.24
N PRO A 132 3.78 7.98 24.27
CA PRO A 132 4.99 8.58 24.79
C PRO A 132 6.04 8.61 23.67
N LYS A 133 6.35 9.80 23.15
CA LYS A 133 7.49 10.01 22.25
C LYS A 133 8.75 9.62 23.01
N GLY A 134 9.27 8.43 22.73
CA GLY A 134 10.49 7.93 23.34
C GLY A 134 11.62 8.94 23.13
N LYS A 135 12.25 9.38 24.22
CA LYS A 135 13.46 10.22 24.17
C LYS A 135 14.56 9.43 23.46
N GLY A 136 14.76 9.71 22.17
CA GLY A 136 15.94 9.26 21.45
C GLY A 136 17.17 9.80 22.17
N LYS A 137 18.00 8.90 22.70
CA LYS A 137 19.29 9.24 23.28
C LYS A 137 20.11 9.96 22.22
N LYS A 138 20.39 11.25 22.44
CA LYS A 138 21.48 11.92 21.73
C LYS A 138 22.76 11.24 22.21
N HIS A 139 23.39 10.48 21.32
CA HIS A 139 24.78 10.08 21.50
C HIS A 139 25.61 11.32 21.15
N GLU A 140 26.11 11.97 22.19
CA GLU A 140 27.31 12.81 22.14
C GLU A 140 28.54 11.90 22.33
#